data_AF-A0A538SCD1-F1
#
_entry.id   AF-A0A538SCD1-F1
#
_cell.length_a   1.000
_cell.length_b   1.000
_cell.length_c   1.000
_cell.angle_alpha   90.00
_cell.angle_beta   90.00
_cell.angle_gamma   90.00
#
_symmetry.space_group_name_H-M   'P 1'
#
loop_
_entity.id
_entity.type
_entity.pdbx_description
1 polymer ?
#
loop_
_entity_poly.entity_id
_entity_poly.type
_entity_poly.pdbx_seq_one_letter_code
_entity_poly.pdbx_strand_id
1 'polypeptide(L)'
;MLGRFAWRPRARLAPEALDRATRAIEGERDCTSFQGAGSSPANPLCRIARARWRTWEGGLALDIVADHFLYHMVRNVVGTALAAARDPEPAVAMEHVLAARDRRRGGVTAPAHGLCLEEVFYAPEGRP
;
A
#
# COMPACT_ATOMS: atom_id res chain seq x y z
N MET A 1 19.77 10.05 10.06
CA MET A 1 20.15 8.66 9.76
C MET A 1 19.09 7.89 8.95
N LEU A 2 17.80 7.99 9.28
CA LEU A 2 16.72 7.24 8.59
C LEU A 2 16.47 7.56 7.11
N GLY A 3 17.08 8.59 6.52
CA GLY A 3 16.80 9.01 5.13
C GLY A 3 17.10 7.94 4.07
N ARG A 4 17.95 6.96 4.40
CA ARG A 4 18.24 5.79 3.54
C ARG A 4 17.20 4.68 3.62
N PHE A 5 16.37 4.69 4.66
CA PHE A 5 15.43 3.60 5.00
C PHE A 5 13.98 4.08 5.18
N ALA A 6 13.74 5.38 5.02
CA ALA A 6 12.42 5.97 5.19
C ALA A 6 12.24 7.10 4.18
N TRP A 7 10.99 7.27 3.74
CA TRP A 7 10.61 8.41 2.92
C TRP A 7 10.09 9.55 3.82
N ARG A 8 10.57 10.77 3.57
CA ARG A 8 10.10 11.99 4.22
C ARG A 8 9.28 12.83 3.23
N PRO A 9 7.96 12.63 3.14
CA PRO A 9 7.11 13.50 2.34
C PRO A 9 7.07 14.91 2.94
N ARG A 10 6.89 15.92 2.10
CA ARG A 10 6.80 17.32 2.55
C ARG A 10 5.54 17.62 3.37
N ALA A 11 4.49 16.83 3.20
CA ALA A 11 3.22 17.02 3.89
C ALA A 11 3.24 16.37 5.27
N ARG A 12 2.72 17.10 6.27
CA ARG A 12 2.32 16.51 7.55
C ARG A 12 0.93 15.92 7.38
N LEU A 13 0.77 14.65 7.73
CA LEU A 13 -0.50 13.93 7.63
C LEU A 13 -0.84 13.33 8.98
N ALA A 14 -2.13 13.29 9.30
CA ALA A 14 -2.62 12.63 10.50
C ALA A 14 -2.43 11.10 10.33
N PRO A 15 -1.79 10.41 11.29
CA PRO A 15 -1.64 8.95 11.26
C PRO A 15 -2.98 8.23 11.06
N GLU A 16 -4.04 8.74 11.69
CA GLU A 16 -5.39 8.16 11.62
C GLU A 16 -5.99 8.27 10.22
N ALA A 17 -5.69 9.36 9.49
CA ALA A 17 -6.17 9.53 8.11
C ALA A 17 -5.45 8.56 7.15
N LEU A 18 -4.15 8.35 7.35
CA LEU A 18 -3.37 7.35 6.61
C LEU A 18 -3.89 5.94 6.86
N ASP A 19 -4.15 5.63 8.13
CA ASP A 19 -4.68 4.33 8.52
C ASP A 19 -6.05 4.11 7.92
N ARG A 20 -7.00 5.05 8.04
CA ARG A 20 -8.31 4.95 7.39
C ARG A 20 -8.22 4.72 5.87
N ALA A 21 -7.31 5.41 5.19
CA ALA A 21 -7.10 5.23 3.75
C ALA A 21 -6.64 3.80 3.42
N THR A 22 -5.65 3.26 4.13
CA THR A 22 -5.14 1.91 3.84
C THR A 22 -6.03 0.80 4.36
N ARG A 23 -6.83 1.01 5.42
CA ARG A 23 -7.81 0.01 5.87
C ARG A 23 -8.83 -0.34 4.79
N ALA A 24 -9.22 0.65 3.99
CA ALA A 24 -10.24 0.50 2.95
C ALA A 24 -9.88 -0.60 1.94
N ILE A 25 -8.59 -0.79 1.64
CA ILE A 25 -8.16 -1.75 0.61
C ILE A 25 -8.11 -3.21 1.11
N GLU A 26 -8.41 -3.49 2.37
CA GLU A 26 -8.36 -4.84 2.92
C GLU A 26 -9.49 -5.74 2.39
N GLY A 27 -9.16 -7.02 2.18
CA GLY A 27 -10.01 -8.02 1.55
C GLY A 27 -9.62 -8.31 0.11
N GLU A 28 -10.53 -8.91 -0.64
CA GLU A 28 -10.33 -9.17 -2.07
C GLU A 28 -10.56 -7.89 -2.87
N ARG A 29 -9.58 -7.51 -3.68
CA ARG A 29 -9.60 -6.28 -4.49
C ARG A 29 -8.97 -6.49 -5.84
N ASP A 30 -9.51 -5.78 -6.84
CA ASP A 30 -8.80 -5.53 -8.09
C ASP A 30 -7.76 -4.42 -7.86
N CYS A 31 -6.50 -4.81 -7.81
CA CYS A 31 -5.37 -3.93 -7.48
C CYS A 31 -4.74 -3.27 -8.72
N THR A 32 -5.41 -3.29 -9.89
CA THR A 32 -4.89 -2.70 -11.13
C THR A 32 -4.43 -1.25 -10.95
N SER A 33 -5.16 -0.44 -10.18
CA SER A 33 -4.79 0.96 -9.89
C SER A 33 -3.46 1.11 -9.13
N PHE A 34 -2.97 0.04 -8.51
CA PHE A 34 -1.70 0.01 -7.80
C PHE A 34 -0.58 -0.66 -8.61
N GLN A 35 -0.85 -1.17 -9.80
CA GLN A 35 0.17 -1.80 -10.64
C GLN A 35 1.02 -0.75 -11.36
N GLY A 36 2.35 -0.85 -11.25
CA GLY A 36 3.28 -0.03 -12.01
C GLY A 36 3.35 -0.45 -13.48
N ALA A 37 3.64 0.51 -14.37
CA ALA A 37 3.94 0.21 -15.77
C ALA A 37 5.21 -0.68 -15.89
N GLY A 38 5.28 -1.46 -16.97
CA GLY A 38 6.42 -2.36 -17.24
C GLY A 38 6.32 -3.74 -16.57
N SER A 39 5.19 -4.06 -15.94
CA SER A 39 4.94 -5.40 -15.41
C SER A 39 4.58 -6.40 -16.50
N SER A 40 5.02 -7.65 -16.35
CA SER A 40 4.40 -8.79 -17.06
C SER A 40 2.93 -8.93 -16.66
N PRO A 41 2.08 -9.55 -17.50
CA PRO A 41 0.71 -9.89 -17.12
C PRO A 41 0.68 -10.68 -15.81
N ALA A 42 -0.13 -10.22 -14.87
CA ALA A 42 -0.32 -10.84 -13.55
C ALA A 42 -1.79 -10.78 -13.18
N ASN A 43 -2.25 -11.68 -12.31
CA ASN A 43 -3.62 -11.65 -11.80
C ASN A 43 -3.81 -10.38 -10.94
N PRO A 44 -4.67 -9.43 -11.34
CA PRO A 44 -4.86 -8.18 -10.62
C PRO A 44 -5.70 -8.35 -9.35
N LEU A 45 -6.40 -9.47 -9.19
CA LEU A 45 -7.18 -9.78 -7.99
C LEU A 45 -6.24 -10.24 -6.89
N CYS A 46 -6.03 -9.40 -5.88
CA CYS A 46 -5.23 -9.71 -4.69
C CYS A 46 -6.11 -9.78 -3.45
N ARG A 47 -5.73 -10.60 -2.47
CA ARG A 47 -6.33 -10.59 -1.15
C ARG A 47 -5.39 -9.93 -0.16
N ILE A 48 -5.70 -8.68 0.19
CA ILE A 48 -4.95 -7.92 1.19
C ILE A 48 -5.49 -8.26 2.57
N ALA A 49 -4.74 -9.05 3.34
CA ALA A 49 -5.15 -9.49 4.67
C ALA A 49 -5.01 -8.38 5.72
N ARG A 50 -4.01 -7.49 5.56
CA ARG A 50 -3.74 -6.39 6.48
C ARG A 50 -3.09 -5.22 5.76
N ALA A 51 -3.46 -3.99 6.10
CA ALA A 51 -2.81 -2.76 5.66
C ALA A 51 -2.94 -1.68 6.75
N ARG A 52 -2.06 -1.71 7.74
CA ARG A 52 -2.15 -0.91 8.97
C ARG A 52 -0.90 -0.08 9.21
N TRP A 53 -1.08 1.14 9.72
CA TRP A 53 0.05 1.98 10.12
C TRP A 53 0.38 1.79 11.59
N ARG A 54 1.68 1.79 11.92
CA ARG A 54 2.19 1.78 13.28
C ARG A 54 3.30 2.80 13.47
N THR A 55 3.52 3.22 14.71
CA THR A 55 4.68 4.04 15.06
C THR A 55 5.97 3.21 14.94
N TRP A 56 7.00 3.79 14.32
CA TRP A 56 8.30 3.15 14.17
C TRP A 56 9.41 4.21 14.05
N GLU A 57 10.44 4.12 14.91
CA GLU A 57 11.64 4.99 14.88
C GLU A 57 11.35 6.49 14.76
N GLY A 58 10.34 6.99 15.51
CA GLY A 58 9.92 8.39 15.46
C GLY A 58 9.17 8.80 14.20
N GLY A 59 8.72 7.84 13.39
CA GLY A 59 7.87 8.00 12.22
C GLY A 59 6.74 6.97 12.20
N LEU A 60 6.27 6.67 10.99
CA LEU A 60 5.23 5.68 10.73
C LEU A 60 5.73 4.63 9.75
N ALA A 61 5.35 3.37 9.98
CA ALA A 61 5.52 2.26 9.07
C ALA A 61 4.15 1.71 8.67
N LEU A 62 3.99 1.37 7.39
CA LEU A 62 2.82 0.63 6.89
C LEU A 62 3.18 -0.86 6.86
N ASP A 63 2.50 -1.65 7.67
CA ASP A 63 2.56 -3.11 7.60
C ASP A 63 1.45 -3.58 6.66
N ILE A 64 1.84 -4.12 5.50
CA ILE A 64 0.91 -4.67 4.51
C ILE A 64 1.18 -6.17 4.27
N VAL A 65 0.13 -6.97 4.36
CA VAL A 65 0.17 -8.43 4.18
C VAL A 65 -0.86 -8.80 3.12
N ALA A 66 -0.43 -9.57 2.13
CA ALA A 66 -1.27 -10.07 1.04
C ALA A 66 -0.79 -11.45 0.59
N ASP A 67 -1.62 -12.14 -0.19
CA ASP A 67 -1.26 -13.38 -0.88
C ASP A 67 -0.20 -13.16 -1.97
N HIS A 68 -0.30 -12.06 -2.72
CA HIS A 68 0.74 -11.59 -3.63
C HIS A 68 0.69 -10.07 -3.78
N PHE A 69 1.74 -9.51 -4.38
CA PHE A 69 1.83 -8.10 -4.72
C PHE A 69 2.11 -7.93 -6.22
N LEU A 70 1.43 -6.96 -6.84
CA LEU A 70 1.74 -6.55 -8.21
C LEU A 70 3.04 -5.73 -8.25
N TYR A 71 3.62 -5.58 -9.45
CA TYR A 71 4.81 -4.76 -9.64
C TYR A 71 4.58 -3.33 -9.12
N HIS A 72 5.48 -2.85 -8.25
CA HIS A 72 5.39 -1.56 -7.55
C HIS A 72 4.17 -1.35 -6.63
N MET A 73 3.33 -2.36 -6.41
CA MET A 73 2.06 -2.23 -5.69
C MET A 73 2.19 -1.53 -4.35
N VAL A 74 3.02 -2.03 -3.44
CA VAL A 74 3.16 -1.46 -2.09
C VAL A 74 3.57 0.02 -2.13
N ARG A 75 4.51 0.37 -3.04
CA ARG A 75 4.98 1.75 -3.20
C ARG A 75 3.89 2.67 -3.78
N ASN A 76 3.04 2.15 -4.66
CA ASN A 76 1.90 2.88 -5.20
C ASN A 76 0.78 3.04 -4.17
N VAL A 77 0.53 2.01 -3.34
CA VAL A 77 -0.41 2.08 -2.22
C VAL A 77 0.01 3.18 -1.25
N VAL A 78 1.28 3.20 -0.82
CA VAL A 78 1.80 4.23 0.10
C VAL A 78 1.58 5.64 -0.48
N GLY A 79 1.99 5.87 -1.73
CA GLY A 79 1.85 7.21 -2.32
C GLY A 79 0.40 7.62 -2.59
N THR A 80 -0.48 6.66 -2.87
CA THR A 80 -1.93 6.91 -2.95
C THR A 80 -2.52 7.23 -1.60
N ALA A 81 -2.15 6.50 -0.54
CA ALA A 81 -2.58 6.78 0.82
C ALA A 81 -2.19 8.20 1.28
N LEU A 82 -0.99 8.68 0.92
CA LEU A 82 -0.59 10.06 1.23
C LEU A 82 -1.45 11.12 0.52
N ALA A 83 -2.00 10.81 -0.65
CA ALA A 83 -2.93 11.68 -1.37
C ALA A 83 -4.34 11.59 -0.76
N ALA A 84 -4.84 10.37 -0.55
CA ALA A 84 -6.15 10.10 0.03
C ALA A 84 -6.29 10.63 1.47
N ALA A 85 -5.23 10.59 2.28
CA ALA A 85 -5.23 11.11 3.65
C ALA A 85 -5.41 12.64 3.75
N ARG A 86 -5.37 13.37 2.62
CA ARG A 86 -5.68 14.81 2.56
C ARG A 86 -7.15 15.07 2.24
N ASP A 87 -7.87 14.05 1.80
CA ASP A 87 -9.29 14.13 1.55
C ASP A 87 -10.05 14.14 2.89
N PRO A 88 -11.19 14.85 3.00
CA PRO A 88 -12.07 14.74 4.17
C PRO A 88 -12.49 13.30 4.48
N GLU A 89 -12.65 12.46 3.44
CA GLU A 89 -13.05 11.06 3.54
C GLU A 89 -11.97 10.12 2.96
N PRO A 90 -10.84 9.86 3.67
CA PRO A 90 -9.70 9.15 3.13
C PRO A 90 -10.00 7.72 2.64
N ALA A 91 -10.91 7.02 3.32
CA ALA A 91 -11.33 5.68 2.93
C ALA A 91 -12.07 5.70 1.59
N VAL A 92 -13.01 6.62 1.43
CA VAL A 92 -13.78 6.80 0.19
C VAL A 92 -12.85 7.21 -0.96
N ALA A 93 -11.91 8.13 -0.71
CA ALA A 93 -10.92 8.51 -1.71
C ALA A 93 -10.06 7.33 -2.18
N MET A 94 -9.65 6.45 -1.27
CA MET A 94 -8.91 5.24 -1.63
C MET A 94 -9.75 4.24 -2.42
N GLU A 95 -11.01 4.02 -2.02
CA GLU A 95 -11.96 3.16 -2.75
C GLU A 95 -12.22 3.66 -4.17
N HIS A 96 -12.32 4.99 -4.37
CA HIS A 96 -12.45 5.56 -5.72
C HIS A 96 -11.24 5.28 -6.60
N VAL A 97 -10.02 5.27 -6.05
CA VAL A 97 -8.82 4.90 -6.80
C VAL A 97 -8.87 3.41 -7.18
N LEU A 98 -9.22 2.53 -6.24
CA LEU A 98 -9.39 1.09 -6.51
C LEU A 98 -10.44 0.82 -7.60
N ALA A 99 -11.63 1.42 -7.45
CA ALA A 99 -12.74 1.25 -8.37
C ALA A 99 -12.42 1.71 -9.79
N ALA A 100 -11.52 2.68 -9.95
CA ALA A 100 -11.13 3.19 -11.28
C ALA A 100 -10.32 2.20 -12.11
N ARG A 101 -9.67 1.21 -11.48
CA ARG A 101 -8.79 0.21 -12.16
C ARG A 101 -7.81 0.84 -13.15
N ASP A 102 -7.29 2.01 -12.79
CA ASP A 102 -6.44 2.82 -13.65
C ASP A 102 -5.32 3.42 -12.81
N ARG A 103 -4.08 2.99 -13.08
CA ARG A 103 -2.88 3.48 -12.37
C ARG A 103 -2.77 5.00 -12.39
N ARG A 104 -3.25 5.69 -13.43
CA ARG A 104 -3.19 7.16 -13.54
C ARG A 104 -4.02 7.88 -12.48
N ARG A 105 -4.96 7.17 -11.85
CA ARG A 105 -5.82 7.68 -10.77
C ARG A 105 -5.17 7.53 -9.39
N GLY A 106 -4.14 6.70 -9.26
CA GLY A 106 -3.37 6.53 -8.04
C GLY A 106 -2.37 7.67 -7.79
N GLY A 107 -1.83 7.70 -6.57
CA GLY A 107 -0.82 8.67 -6.17
C GLY A 107 0.55 8.46 -6.84
N VAL A 108 1.51 9.28 -6.43
CA VAL A 108 2.92 9.13 -6.84
C VAL A 108 3.48 7.78 -6.38
N THR A 109 4.44 7.22 -7.09
CA THR A 109 5.13 6.02 -6.62
C THR A 109 6.08 6.40 -5.49
N ALA A 110 5.91 5.82 -4.29
CA ALA A 110 6.84 6.06 -3.19
C ALA A 110 8.27 5.61 -3.56
N PRO A 111 9.34 6.21 -3.01
CA PRO A 111 10.71 5.75 -3.21
C PRO A 111 10.91 4.30 -2.75
N ALA A 112 11.80 3.56 -3.42
CA ALA A 112 12.01 2.14 -3.13
C ALA A 112 12.75 1.89 -1.80
N HIS A 113 13.61 2.82 -1.40
CA HIS A 113 14.51 2.65 -0.25
C HIS A 113 13.81 2.59 1.11
N GLY A 114 12.51 2.92 1.17
CA GLY A 114 11.70 2.79 2.38
C GLY A 114 10.90 1.48 2.48
N LEU A 115 11.01 0.60 1.49
CA LEU A 115 10.30 -0.69 1.46
C LEU A 115 11.24 -1.81 1.91
N CYS A 116 10.75 -2.68 2.78
CA CYS A 116 11.44 -3.90 3.22
C CYS A 116 10.45 -5.08 3.19
N LEU A 117 10.94 -6.26 2.81
CA LEU A 117 10.22 -7.51 3.01
C LEU A 117 10.51 -8.00 4.43
N GLU A 118 9.49 -8.09 5.26
CA GLU A 118 9.64 -8.46 6.68
C GLU A 118 9.49 -9.97 6.90
N GLU A 119 8.46 -10.59 6.33
CA GLU A 119 8.12 -11.98 6.58
C GLU A 119 7.47 -12.63 5.35
N VAL A 120 7.65 -13.95 5.20
CA VAL A 120 6.96 -14.79 4.21
C VAL A 120 6.37 -15.99 4.94
N PHE A 121 5.05 -16.16 4.82
CA PHE A 121 4.34 -17.26 5.44
C PHE A 121 4.34 -18.49 4.55
N TYR A 122 4.79 -19.62 5.08
CA TYR A 122 4.69 -20.92 4.44
C TYR A 122 3.59 -21.73 5.12
N ALA A 123 2.82 -22.49 4.33
CA ALA A 123 1.95 -23.49 4.90
C ALA A 123 2.79 -24.51 5.68
N PRO A 124 2.28 -25.09 6.78
CA PRO A 124 2.96 -26.19 7.45
C PRO A 124 3.24 -27.30 6.44
N GLU A 125 4.47 -27.83 6.42
CA GLU A 125 4.81 -28.99 5.60
C GLU A 125 3.93 -30.17 6.00
N GLY A 126 3.22 -30.76 5.04
CA GLY A 126 2.51 -32.02 5.21
C GLY A 126 1.00 -31.91 5.44
N ARG A 127 0.26 -32.00 4.33
CA ARG A 127 -0.81 -33.00 4.22
C ARG A 127 -0.55 -33.78 2.93
N PRO A 128 -0.61 -35.12 2.94
CA PRO A 128 -0.68 -35.90 1.70
C PRO A 128 -1.88 -35.49 0.84
#